data_AF-A0A2N2ZD58-F1
#
_entry.id   AF-A0A2N2ZD58-F1
#
_cell.length_a   1.000
_cell.length_b   1.000
_cell.length_c   1.000
_cell.angle_alpha   90.00
_cell.angle_beta   90.00
_cell.angle_gamma   90.00
#
_symmetry.space_group_name_H-M   'P 1'
#
loop_
_entity.id
_entity.type
_entity.pdbx_description
1 polymer ?
#
loop_
_entity_poly.entity_id
_entity_poly.type
_entity_poly.pdbx_seq_one_letter_code
_entity_poly.pdbx_strand_id
1 'polypeptide(L)'
;MNNIVKFEEVEKKIINLRKQKVIIDSDVAKLYGVETRDVNKAVKNNLDKFPVGYIYELTAGELDNLRGEFSTTKFSKTRALPKAFTEKGLYMLATIIKSKRAT
;
A
#
# COMPACT_ATOMS: atom_id res chain seq x y z
N MET A 1 14.82 -19.03 -4.85
CA MET A 1 13.59 -19.47 -4.19
C MET A 1 12.51 -18.43 -4.45
N ASN A 2 11.55 -18.74 -5.33
CA ASN A 2 10.39 -17.87 -5.57
C ASN A 2 9.43 -18.01 -4.40
N ASN A 3 9.48 -17.05 -3.47
CA ASN A 3 8.45 -16.92 -2.43
C ASN A 3 7.18 -16.37 -3.08
N ILE A 4 6.33 -17.29 -3.54
CA ILE A 4 4.98 -16.99 -4.04
C ILE A 4 4.18 -16.43 -2.86
N VAL A 5 3.68 -15.21 -3.00
CA VAL A 5 2.79 -14.59 -2.01
C VAL A 5 1.48 -15.38 -2.00
N LYS A 6 1.04 -15.83 -0.83
CA LYS A 6 -0.23 -16.55 -0.69
C LYS A 6 -1.41 -15.58 -0.74
N PHE A 7 -2.51 -15.99 -1.35
CA PHE A 7 -3.74 -15.19 -1.43
C PHE A 7 -4.22 -14.73 -0.05
N GLU A 8 -4.18 -15.62 0.93
CA GLU A 8 -4.55 -15.37 2.35
C GLU A 8 -3.72 -14.24 2.99
N GLU A 9 -2.46 -14.06 2.58
CA GLU A 9 -1.60 -13.00 3.10
C GLU A 9 -1.98 -11.64 2.53
N VAL A 10 -2.45 -11.60 1.28
CA VAL A 10 -2.95 -10.38 0.63
C VAL A 10 -4.29 -9.99 1.24
N GLU A 11 -5.19 -10.95 1.43
CA GLU A 11 -6.54 -10.69 1.96
C GLU A 11 -6.51 -10.03 3.34
N LYS A 12 -5.62 -10.48 4.24
CA LYS A 12 -5.40 -9.88 5.57
C LYS A 12 -4.84 -8.45 5.55
N LYS A 13 -4.42 -7.96 4.39
CA LYS A 13 -3.89 -6.60 4.18
C LYS A 13 -4.87 -5.68 3.47
N ILE A 14 -5.99 -6.21 2.98
CA ILE A 14 -7.04 -5.43 2.35
C ILE A 14 -7.82 -4.69 3.43
N ILE A 15 -8.00 -3.39 3.20
CA ILE A 15 -8.74 -2.49 4.06
C ILE A 15 -9.86 -1.85 3.23
N ASN A 16 -11.02 -1.63 3.84
CA ASN A 16 -12.09 -0.85 3.22
C ASN A 16 -11.91 0.63 3.57
N LEU A 17 -11.43 1.44 2.63
CA LEU A 17 -11.30 2.88 2.76
C LEU A 17 -12.26 3.55 1.78
N ARG A 18 -13.19 4.39 2.28
CA ARG A 18 -14.17 5.12 1.45
C ARG A 18 -14.94 4.19 0.47
N LYS A 19 -15.36 3.02 0.94
CA LYS A 19 -16.02 1.96 0.14
C LYS A 19 -15.15 1.35 -0.96
N GLN A 20 -13.83 1.51 -0.90
CA GLN A 20 -12.87 0.88 -1.80
C GLN A 20 -11.93 -0.05 -1.05
N LYS A 21 -11.59 -1.17 -1.69
CA LYS A 21 -10.57 -2.10 -1.21
C LYS A 21 -9.19 -1.52 -1.52
N VAL A 22 -8.40 -1.28 -0.48
CA VAL A 22 -7.07 -0.69 -0.59
C VAL A 22 -6.05 -1.47 0.24
N ILE A 23 -4.77 -1.32 -0.11
CA ILE A 23 -3.63 -1.82 0.68
C ILE A 23 -2.73 -0.64 1.03
N ILE A 24 -2.29 -0.56 2.28
CA ILE A 24 -1.42 0.50 2.79
C ILE A 24 0.01 0.33 2.27
N ASP A 25 0.70 1.43 1.98
CA ASP A 25 2.09 1.50 1.49
C ASP A 25 3.07 0.55 2.18
N SER A 26 3.00 0.43 3.51
CA SER A 26 3.84 -0.48 4.30
C SER A 26 3.54 -1.96 4.06
N ASP A 27 2.29 -2.30 3.81
CA ASP A 27 1.86 -3.66 3.48
C ASP A 27 2.16 -3.96 2.00
N VAL A 28 2.00 -2.98 1.10
CA VAL A 28 2.48 -3.05 -0.29
C VAL A 28 3.98 -3.31 -0.36
N ALA A 29 4.78 -2.58 0.41
CA ALA A 29 6.22 -2.75 0.46
C ALA A 29 6.63 -4.17 0.88
N LYS A 30 5.95 -4.75 1.88
CA LYS A 30 6.15 -6.15 2.29
C LYS A 30 5.82 -7.15 1.19
N LEU A 31 4.72 -6.93 0.46
CA LEU A 31 4.30 -7.78 -0.66
C LEU A 31 5.37 -7.78 -1.77
N TYR A 32 5.90 -6.61 -2.10
CA TYR A 32 6.94 -6.47 -3.13
C TYR A 32 8.37 -6.75 -2.63
N GLY A 33 8.56 -6.93 -1.32
CA GLY A 33 9.88 -7.15 -0.72
C GLY A 33 10.81 -5.94 -0.82
N VAL A 34 10.27 -4.72 -0.73
CA VAL A 34 11.01 -3.45 -0.79
C VAL A 34 10.73 -2.61 0.46
N GLU A 35 11.41 -1.47 0.63
CA GLU A 35 11.08 -0.54 1.71
C GLU A 35 9.85 0.31 1.37
N THR A 36 9.07 0.72 2.39
CA THR A 36 7.94 1.65 2.20
C THR A 36 8.39 2.98 1.55
N ARG A 37 9.60 3.43 1.87
CA ARG A 37 10.19 4.62 1.26
C ARG A 37 10.37 4.46 -0.24
N ASP A 38 10.74 3.27 -0.71
CA ASP A 38 10.94 3.01 -2.14
C ASP A 38 9.62 3.00 -2.91
N VAL A 39 8.56 2.43 -2.32
CA VAL A 39 7.19 2.52 -2.85
C VAL A 39 6.78 4.00 -3.00
N ASN A 40 6.94 4.78 -1.93
CA ASN A 40 6.55 6.19 -1.93
C ASN A 40 7.40 7.05 -2.90
N LYS A 41 8.69 6.71 -3.05
CA LYS A 41 9.59 7.34 -4.03
C LYS A 41 9.20 6.97 -5.46
N ALA A 42 8.87 5.72 -5.73
CA ALA A 42 8.41 5.25 -7.04
C ALA A 42 7.15 6.00 -7.49
N VAL A 43 6.18 6.16 -6.57
CA VAL A 43 4.98 6.97 -6.81
C VAL A 43 5.35 8.42 -7.09
N LYS A 44 6.13 9.05 -6.22
CA LYS A 44 6.51 10.47 -6.34
C LYS A 44 7.20 10.78 -7.68
N ASN A 45 8.02 9.86 -8.17
CA ASN A 45 8.75 10.02 -9.44
C ASN A 45 7.90 9.75 -10.69
N ASN A 46 6.72 9.15 -10.56
CA ASN A 46 5.85 8.74 -11.68
C ASN A 46 4.40 9.16 -11.45
N LEU A 47 4.17 10.32 -10.81
CA LEU A 47 2.82 10.78 -10.45
C LEU A 47 1.86 10.87 -11.65
N ASP A 48 2.40 11.15 -12.83
CA ASP A 48 1.67 11.17 -14.11
C ASP A 48 1.00 9.83 -14.44
N LYS A 49 1.52 8.72 -13.93
CA LYS A 49 0.99 7.37 -14.14
C LYS A 49 -0.10 6.96 -13.14
N PHE A 50 -0.36 7.78 -12.12
CA PHE A 50 -1.37 7.48 -11.09
C PHE A 50 -2.56 8.45 -11.21
N PRO A 51 -3.54 8.16 -12.07
CA PRO A 51 -4.78 8.91 -12.13
C PRO A 51 -5.52 8.96 -10.79
N VAL A 52 -6.46 9.90 -10.70
CA VAL A 52 -7.37 10.02 -9.55
C VAL A 52 -8.01 8.65 -9.25
N GLY A 53 -7.89 8.23 -7.99
CA GLY A 53 -8.41 6.95 -7.49
C GLY A 53 -7.46 5.77 -7.56
N TYR A 54 -6.21 5.95 -8.03
CA TYR A 54 -5.19 4.91 -7.93
C TYR A 54 -4.58 4.86 -6.52
N ILE A 55 -4.39 6.05 -5.94
CA ILE A 55 -3.76 6.24 -4.64
C ILE A 55 -4.61 7.20 -3.83
N TYR A 56 -4.77 6.90 -2.55
CA TYR A 56 -5.39 7.78 -1.57
C TYR A 56 -4.39 8.08 -0.46
N GLU A 57 -4.35 9.33 -0.02
CA GLU A 57 -3.71 9.68 1.25
C GLU A 57 -4.78 9.60 2.34
N LEU A 58 -4.48 8.85 3.40
CA LEU A 58 -5.39 8.76 4.53
C LEU A 58 -5.43 10.09 5.28
N THR A 59 -6.60 10.47 5.76
CA THR A 59 -6.74 11.54 6.74
C THR A 59 -6.40 11.03 8.15
N ALA A 60 -6.13 11.95 9.09
CA ALA A 60 -5.85 11.58 10.48
C ALA A 60 -7.02 10.80 11.12
N GLY A 61 -8.27 11.18 10.82
CA GLY A 61 -9.45 10.46 11.32
C GLY A 61 -9.61 9.07 10.72
N GLU A 62 -9.32 8.90 9.42
CA GLU A 62 -9.32 7.57 8.79
C GLU A 62 -8.22 6.68 9.37
N LEU A 63 -7.04 7.23 9.63
CA LEU A 63 -5.96 6.50 10.28
C LEU A 63 -6.32 6.06 11.70
N ASP A 64 -7.02 6.90 12.46
CA ASP A 64 -7.45 6.59 13.82
C ASP A 64 -8.51 5.47 13.84
N ASN A 65 -9.49 5.55 12.94
CA ASN A 65 -10.48 4.47 12.75
C ASN A 65 -9.80 3.14 12.41
N LEU A 66 -8.79 3.15 11.53
CA LEU A 66 -8.05 1.95 11.16
C LEU A 66 -7.17 1.40 12.27
N ARG A 67 -6.71 2.23 13.21
CA ARG A 67 -6.02 1.76 14.42
C ARG A 67 -6.97 1.03 15.38
N GLY A 68 -8.26 1.32 15.31
CA GLY A 68 -9.30 0.60 16.06
C GLY A 68 -9.62 -0.76 15.44
N GLU A 69 -9.68 -0.86 14.11
CA GLU A 69 -10.02 -2.10 13.40
C GLU A 69 -8.82 -3.04 13.19
N PHE A 70 -7.62 -2.51 13.04
CA PHE A 70 -6.39 -3.28 12.81
C PHE A 70 -5.40 -3.06 13.94
N SER A 71 -4.48 -4.00 14.13
CA SER A 71 -3.48 -3.93 15.21
C SER A 71 -2.77 -2.57 15.23
N THR A 72 -2.93 -1.83 16.33
CA THR A 72 -2.38 -0.49 16.60
C THR A 72 -0.88 -0.39 16.31
N THR A 73 -0.15 -1.50 16.46
CA THR A 73 1.28 -1.62 16.17
C THR A 73 1.64 -1.31 14.71
N LYS A 74 0.74 -1.57 13.74
CA LYS A 74 0.98 -1.29 12.30
C LYS A 74 1.14 0.21 12.01
N PHE A 75 0.44 1.06 12.77
CA PHE A 75 0.31 2.49 12.50
C PHE A 75 0.90 3.36 13.62
N SER A 76 1.36 2.76 14.71
CA SER A 76 1.90 3.44 15.90
C SER A 76 3.23 4.17 15.63
N LYS A 77 4.01 3.76 14.63
CA LYS A 77 5.34 4.35 14.32
C LYS A 77 5.35 5.34 13.14
N THR A 78 4.22 5.59 12.49
CA THR A 78 4.19 6.42 11.28
C THR A 78 4.04 7.89 11.65
N ARG A 79 5.08 8.71 11.41
CA ARG A 79 5.03 10.18 11.55
C ARG A 79 4.23 10.87 10.44
N ALA A 80 4.06 10.21 9.30
CA ALA A 80 3.35 10.71 8.14
C ALA A 80 2.08 9.87 7.90
N LEU A 81 1.07 10.51 7.31
CA LEU A 81 -0.14 9.83 6.87
C LEU A 81 0.23 8.82 5.77
N PRO A 82 -0.13 7.54 5.92
CA PRO A 82 0.25 6.53 4.95
C PRO A 82 -0.56 6.67 3.66
N LYS A 83 0.02 6.18 2.56
CA LYS A 83 -0.69 6.05 1.28
C LYS A 83 -1.43 4.72 1.21
N ALA A 84 -2.61 4.73 0.63
CA ALA A 84 -3.44 3.57 0.31
C ALA A 84 -3.49 3.38 -1.20
N PHE A 85 -3.27 2.16 -1.65
CA PHE A 85 -3.27 1.77 -3.05
C PHE A 85 -4.51 0.95 -3.36
N THR A 86 -5.25 1.34 -4.39
CA THR A 86 -6.30 0.48 -4.95
C THR A 86 -5.67 -0.64 -5.77
N GLU A 87 -6.49 -1.61 -6.19
CA GLU A 87 -6.08 -2.63 -7.16
C GLU A 87 -5.42 -2.03 -8.41
N LYS A 88 -6.02 -0.99 -9.00
CA LYS A 88 -5.45 -0.28 -10.16
C LYS A 88 -4.12 0.40 -9.81
N GLY A 89 -4.04 1.00 -8.61
CA GLY A 89 -2.81 1.55 -8.06
C GLY A 89 -1.69 0.52 -7.95
N LEU A 90 -2.01 -0.69 -7.47
CA LEU A 90 -1.06 -1.80 -7.36
C LEU A 90 -0.59 -2.29 -8.72
N TYR A 91 -1.50 -2.43 -9.69
CA TYR A 91 -1.12 -2.78 -11.06
C TYR A 91 -0.14 -1.78 -11.66
N MET A 92 -0.41 -0.49 -11.50
CA MET A 92 0.52 0.54 -11.98
C MET A 92 1.86 0.46 -11.25
N LEU A 93 1.84 0.29 -9.93
CA LEU A 93 3.05 0.16 -9.13
C LEU A 93 3.91 -1.04 -9.56
N ALA A 94 3.28 -2.17 -9.91
CA ALA A 94 3.96 -3.37 -10.41
C ALA A 94 4.76 -3.10 -11.70
N THR A 95 4.28 -2.20 -12.56
CA THR A 95 5.02 -1.81 -13.78
C THR A 95 6.23 -0.91 -13.52
N ILE A 96 6.33 -0.32 -12.32
CA ILE A 96 7.35 0.67 -11.96
C ILE A 96 8.42 0.03 -11.05
N ILE A 97 8.01 -0.78 -10.08
CA ILE A 97 8.93 -1.38 -9.11
C ILE A 97 9.70 -2.51 -9.79
N LYS A 98 11.01 -2.31 -9.97
CA LYS A 98 11.95 -3.37 -10.36
C LYS A 98 12.33 -4.21 -9.13
N SER A 99 11.46 -5.12 -8.72
CA SER A 99 11.74 -6.14 -7.69
C SER A 99 11.63 -7.53 -8.32
N LYS A 100 12.44 -8.50 -7.85
CA LYS A 100 12.29 -9.93 -8.21
C LYS A 100 10.90 -10.51 -7.90
N ARG A 101 10.09 -9.82 -7.07
CA ARG A 101 8.70 -10.18 -6.76
C ARG A 101 7.67 -9.44 -7.61
N ALA A 102 8.06 -8.36 -8.27
CA ALA A 102 7.19 -7.56 -9.14
C ALA A 102 7.28 -7.96 -10.61
N THR A 103 8.40 -8.59 -11.01
CA THR A 103 8.66 -9.10 -12.37
C THR A 103 8.48 -10.61 -12.38
#